data_AF-A0A9D6IMU7-F1
#
_entry.id   AF-A0A9D6IMU7-F1
#
_cell.length_a   1.000
_cell.length_b   1.000
_cell.length_c   1.000
_cell.angle_alpha   90.00
_cell.angle_beta   90.00
_cell.angle_gamma   90.00
#
_symmetry.space_group_name_H-M   'P 1'
#
loop_
_entity.id
_entity.type
_entity.pdbx_description
1 polymer ?
#
loop_
_entity_poly.entity_id
_entity_poly.type
_entity_poly.pdbx_seq_one_letter_code
_entity_poly.pdbx_strand_id
1 'polypeptide(L)' 'MDGFEVVEITHDVITSACSLLCRHRLRTIDAVHIASALLLHERLARPGFEPKIEFIGFDRDLNTAAHAEGLTTLTV' A
#
# COMPACT_ATOMS: atom_id res chain seq x y z
N MET A 1 -4.95 -21.63 -6.48
CA MET A 1 -4.07 -20.44 -6.46
C MET A 1 -3.79 -20.24 -4.99
N ASP A 2 -2.93 -21.09 -4.44
CA ASP A 2 -2.82 -21.24 -3.00
C ASP A 2 -1.51 -20.56 -2.64
N GLY A 3 -1.59 -19.30 -2.18
CA GLY A 3 -0.40 -18.47 -1.94
C GLY A 3 -0.60 -16.96 -2.16
N PHE A 4 -1.77 -16.51 -2.61
CA PHE A 4 -2.09 -15.09 -2.70
C PHE A 4 -3.32 -14.76 -1.87
N GLU A 5 -3.20 -13.74 -1.02
CA GLU A 5 -4.33 -13.14 -0.32
C GLU A 5 -4.93 -12.03 -1.19
N VAL A 6 -6.25 -12.05 -1.36
CA VAL A 6 -6.96 -11.02 -2.13
C VAL A 6 -7.41 -9.92 -1.18
N VAL A 7 -6.97 -8.69 -1.44
CA VAL A 7 -7.46 -7.50 -0.75
C VAL A 7 -8.60 -6.90 -1.55
N GLU A 8 -9.79 -6.88 -0.96
CA GLU A 8 -10.97 -6.25 -1.57
C GLU A 8 -10.84 -4.72 -1.58
N ILE A 9 -11.28 -4.10 -2.68
CA ILE A 9 -11.39 -2.64 -2.77
C ILE A 9 -12.68 -2.23 -2.05
N THR A 10 -12.52 -1.76 -0.82
CA THR A 10 -13.62 -1.23 -0.01
C THR A 10 -13.74 0.28 -0.14
N HIS A 11 -14.82 0.86 0.39
CA HIS A 11 -14.98 2.31 0.47
C HIS A 11 -13.83 3.00 1.24
N ASP A 12 -13.27 2.33 2.25
CA ASP A 12 -12.14 2.85 3.04
C ASP A 12 -10.86 2.89 2.19
N VAL A 13 -10.61 1.86 1.37
CA VAL A 13 -9.51 1.84 0.41
C VAL A 13 -9.64 2.99 -0.58
N ILE A 14 -10.85 3.22 -1.12
CA ILE A 14 -11.09 4.33 -2.05
C ILE A 14 -10.89 5.69 -1.38
N THR A 15 -11.38 5.86 -0.16
CA THR A 15 -11.22 7.12 0.60
C THR A 15 -9.74 7.40 0.87
N SER A 16 -8.99 6.37 1.27
CA SER A 16 -7.54 6.46 1.46
C SER A 16 -6.80 6.77 0.15
N ALA A 17 -7.17 6.12 -0.95
CA ALA A 17 -6.60 6.36 -2.29
C ALA A 17 -6.85 7.81 -2.76
N CYS A 18 -8.05 8.36 -2.57
CA CYS A 18 -8.34 9.76 -2.85
C CYS A 18 -7.45 10.71 -2.03
N SER A 19 -7.23 10.39 -0.75
CA SER A 19 -6.34 11.15 0.14
C SER A 19 -4.89 11.12 -0.35
N LEU A 20 -4.42 9.97 -0.84
CA LEU A 20 -3.08 9.81 -1.43
C LEU A 20 -2.90 10.64 -2.70
N LEU A 21 -3.91 10.70 -3.56
CA LEU A 21 -3.87 11.50 -4.79
C LEU A 21 -3.75 13.01 -4.51
N CYS A 22 -4.19 13.47 -3.34
CA CYS A 22 -4.00 14.85 -2.92
C CYS A 22 -2.57 15.16 -2.44
N ARG A 23 -1.83 14.14 -1.97
CA ARG A 23 -0.46 14.28 -1.43
C ARG A 23 0.63 13.95 -2.45
N HIS A 24 0.35 13.03 -3.37
CA HIS A 24 1.32 12.47 -4.29
C HIS A 24 0.81 12.52 -5.72
N ARG A 25 1.71 12.73 -6.68
CA ARG A 25 1.37 12.70 -8.10
C ARG A 25 1.38 11.26 -8.61
N LEU A 26 0.29 10.53 -8.33
CA LEU A 26 0.12 9.11 -8.66
C LEU A 26 -0.99 8.89 -9.71
N ARG A 27 -0.95 7.75 -10.42
CA ARG A 27 -2.13 7.26 -11.14
C ARG A 27 -3.12 6.71 -10.12
N THR A 28 -4.42 6.74 -10.44
CA THR A 28 -5.47 6.24 -9.54
C THR A 28 -5.22 4.80 -9.08
N ILE A 29 -4.76 3.92 -9.97
CA ILE A 29 -4.48 2.52 -9.61
C ILE A 29 -3.28 2.38 -8.67
N ASP A 30 -2.26 3.23 -8.81
CA ASP A 30 -1.10 3.25 -7.92
C ASP A 30 -1.52 3.69 -6.51
N ALA A 31 -2.41 4.69 -6.41
CA ALA A 31 -2.98 5.12 -5.14
C ALA A 31 -3.84 4.03 -4.48
N VAL A 32 -4.64 3.30 -5.25
CA VAL A 32 -5.39 2.13 -4.74
C VAL A 32 -4.44 1.03 -4.27
N HIS A 33 -3.34 0.79 -4.97
CA HIS A 33 -2.35 -0.22 -4.57
C HIS A 33 -1.68 0.14 -3.23
N ILE A 34 -1.23 1.39 -3.07
CA ILE A 34 -0.66 1.87 -1.79
C ILE A 34 -1.73 1.81 -0.69
N ALA A 35 -2.96 2.27 -0.94
CA ALA A 35 -4.03 2.26 0.05
C ALA A 35 -4.36 0.84 0.55
N SER A 36 -4.44 -0.12 -0.36
CA SER A 36 -4.65 -1.53 -0.02
C SER A 36 -3.50 -2.10 0.81
N ALA A 37 -2.25 -1.75 0.49
CA ALA A 37 -1.09 -2.19 1.25
C ALA A 37 -1.05 -1.57 2.66
N LEU A 38 -1.40 -0.29 2.81
CA LEU A 38 -1.52 0.35 4.13
C LEU A 38 -2.61 -0.30 4.99
N LEU A 39 -3.78 -0.58 4.41
CA LEU A 39 -4.85 -1.29 5.12
C LEU A 39 -4.39 -2.67 5.60
N LEU A 40 -3.65 -3.41 4.77
CA LEU A 40 -3.10 -4.70 5.15
C LEU A 40 -2.03 -4.54 6.24
N HIS A 41 -1.17 -3.53 6.14
CA HIS A 41 -0.14 -3.22 7.14
C HIS A 41 -0.77 -3.02 8.52
N GLU A 42 -1.80 -2.17 8.60
CA GLU A 42 -2.53 -1.89 9.84
C GLU A 42 -3.22 -3.13 10.41
N ARG A 43 -3.85 -3.95 9.55
CA ARG A 43 -4.55 -5.17 9.98
C ARG A 43 -3.61 -6.26 10.50
N LEU A 44 -2.40 -6.32 9.96
CA LEU A 44 -1.39 -7.30 10.36
C LEU A 44 -0.55 -6.80 11.55
N ALA A 45 -0.51 -5.49 11.80
CA ALA A 45 0.24 -4.92 12.91
C ALA A 45 -0.27 -5.49 14.24
N ARG A 46 0.62 -6.16 14.98
CA ARG A 46 0.31 -6.72 16.30
C ARG A 46 1.36 -6.26 17.30
N PRO A 47 0.99 -5.96 18.56
CA PRO A 47 1.97 -5.59 19.58
C PRO A 47 3.06 -6.66 19.70
N GLY A 48 4.33 -6.27 19.50
CA GLY A 48 5.48 -7.17 19.57
C GLY A 48 5.73 -7.99 18.29
N PHE A 49 4.97 -7.78 17.22
CA PHE A 49 5.18 -8.40 15.92
C PHE A 49 4.96 -7.37 14.81
N GLU A 50 6.06 -6.87 14.25
CA GLU A 50 6.03 -6.00 13.08
C GLU A 50 5.93 -6.88 11.83
N PRO A 51 4.76 -6.99 11.17
CA PRO A 51 4.67 -7.72 9.92
C PRO A 51 5.50 -6.98 8.87
N LYS A 52 6.58 -7.62 8.41
CA LYS A 52 7.38 -7.12 7.27
C LYS A 52 6.66 -7.46 5.96
N ILE A 53 5.56 -6.77 5.69
CA ILE A 53 5.06 -6.73 4.31
C ILE A 53 5.92 -5.74 3.54
N GLU A 54 6.49 -6.21 2.44
CA GLU A 54 7.25 -5.37 1.53
C GLU A 54 6.34 -4.99 0.36
N PHE A 55 6.22 -3.69 0.12
CA PHE A 55 5.50 -3.16 -1.02
C PHE A 55 6.36 -3.31 -2.27
N ILE A 56 5.80 -3.93 -3.31
CA ILE A 56 6.46 -4.11 -4.60
C ILE A 56 5.79 -3.19 -5.62
N GLY A 57 6.41 -2.05 -5.90
CA GLY A 57 6.00 -1.15 -6.96
C GLY A 57 6.78 -1.38 -8.26
N PHE A 58 6.12 -1.16 -9.40
CA PHE A 58 6.71 -1.36 -10.73
C PHE A 58 7.59 -0.19 -11.19
N ASP A 59 7.50 0.97 -10.55
CA ASP A 59 8.29 2.14 -10.90
C ASP A 59 8.76 2.91 -9.66
N ARG A 60 9.73 3.81 -9.88
CA ARG A 60 10.39 4.56 -8.82
C ARG A 60 9.44 5.55 -8.12
N ASP A 61 8.52 6.16 -8.86
CA ASP A 61 7.65 7.20 -8.32
C ASP A 61 6.62 6.58 -7.36
N LEU A 62 6.09 5.40 -7.72
CA LEU A 62 5.24 4.57 -6.88
C LEU A 62 5.97 4.09 -5.61
N ASN A 63 7.19 3.57 -5.74
CA ASN A 63 7.98 3.15 -4.57
C ASN A 63 8.30 4.34 -3.65
N THR A 64 8.61 5.51 -4.22
CA THR A 64 8.88 6.73 -3.43
C THR A 64 7.64 7.15 -2.63
N ALA A 65 6.46 7.14 -3.26
CA ALA A 65 5.22 7.48 -2.56
C ALA A 65 4.87 6.45 -1.48
N ALA A 66 5.02 5.15 -1.76
CA ALA A 66 4.78 4.09 -0.78
C ALA A 66 5.69 4.24 0.46
N HIS A 67 6.98 4.51 0.25
CA HIS A 67 7.91 4.77 1.34
C HIS A 67 7.55 6.05 2.12
N ALA A 68 7.10 7.11 1.46
CA ALA A 68 6.67 8.34 2.12
C ALA A 68 5.45 8.12 3.04
N GLU A 69 4.63 7.11 2.75
CA GLU A 69 3.46 6.71 3.53
C GLU A 69 3.78 5.63 4.61
N GLY A 70 5.06 5.29 4.79
CA GLY A 70 5.51 4.40 5.86
C GLY A 70 5.61 2.91 5.49
N LEU A 71 5.40 2.55 4.22
CA LEU A 71 5.61 1.19 3.75
C LEU A 71 7.09 0.91 3.49
N THR A 72 7.56 -0.29 3.84
CA THR A 72 8.86 -0.78 3.38
C THR A 72 8.71 -1.20 1.92
N THR A 73 9.58 -0.72 1.03
CA THR A 73 9.55 -1.08 -0.40
C THR A 73 10.67 -2.02 -0.77
N LEU A 74 10.38 -3.09 -1.50
CA LEU A 74 11.42 -3.92 -2.11
C LEU A 74 11.89 -3.25 -3.40
N THR A 75 13.18 -2.97 -3.50
CA THR A 75 13.78 -2.50 -4.75
C THR A 75 14.05 -3.73 -5.62
N VAL A 76 13.29 -3.87 -6.72
CA VAL A 76 13.47 -4.93 -7.73
C VAL A 76 14.18 -4.37 -8.95
#